data_AF-A0A921IWF0-F1
#
_entry.id   AF-A0A921IWF0-F1
#
_cell.length_a   1.000
_cell.length_b   1.000
_cell.length_c   1.000
_cell.angle_alpha   90.00
_cell.angle_beta   90.00
_cell.angle_gamma   90.00
#
_symmetry.space_group_name_H-M   'P 1'
#
loop_
_entity.id
_entity.type
_entity.pdbx_description
1 polymer ?
#
loop_
_entity_poly.entity_id
_entity_poly.type
_entity_poly.pdbx_seq_one_letter_code
_entity_poly.pdbx_strand_id
1 'polypeptide(L)'
;MAFLGDFTEPFILAVAIWPFASAVLTLPVLAMLYHRENRIRLTSVAVSYGCVLYLLALGCFTLYPMPQDAAAYCATHHLAPQLDPLRFIGDIRTDGVTALLQIGMNIVFFVPLGFILGRFLRAGLARTALMGFAVSLLIETAQLTGIFHLYPCSYRLFDVDDLIWNTSGALLGYAVAALANHALPRRDIDEGIVTEPGFVRRCVAFCIDCVITGIISVPCTAIVYLVGIQFTGFRPLTFAMGVPMFLICLAVTELWIPWVRGGRTLGAGFVRMSVETRPRRGARRAVFYLVRFAVLCLAVCWMTGNGGGVLGVVLLGLGVFWLVEHRMPYDFI
;
A
#
# COMPACT_ATOMS: atom_id res chain seq x y z
N MET A 1 5.78 -33.60 14.58
CA MET A 1 5.74 -32.24 15.18
C MET A 1 6.81 -31.30 14.62
N ALA A 2 7.89 -31.78 13.98
CA ALA A 2 8.94 -30.93 13.42
C ALA A 2 8.47 -29.97 12.30
N PHE A 3 7.67 -30.46 11.34
CA PHE A 3 7.19 -29.64 10.21
C PHE A 3 6.44 -28.36 10.63
N LEU A 4 5.64 -28.39 11.70
CA LEU A 4 4.95 -27.18 12.19
C LEU A 4 5.88 -26.22 12.93
N GLY A 5 6.99 -26.72 13.49
CA GLY A 5 8.02 -25.91 14.13
C GLY A 5 8.62 -24.90 13.16
N ASP A 6 8.85 -25.31 11.91
CA ASP A 6 9.46 -24.49 10.86
C ASP A 6 8.62 -23.26 10.47
N PHE A 7 7.31 -23.28 10.77
CA PHE A 7 6.40 -22.16 10.49
C PHE A 7 6.29 -21.15 11.66
N THR A 8 6.82 -21.49 12.84
CA THR A 8 6.59 -20.69 14.05
C THR A 8 7.32 -19.36 14.00
N GLU A 9 8.60 -19.36 13.66
CA GLU A 9 9.43 -18.15 13.56
C GLU A 9 8.95 -17.16 12.49
N PRO A 10 8.68 -17.56 11.22
CA PRO A 10 8.16 -16.64 10.22
C PRO A 10 6.76 -16.09 10.58
N PHE A 11 5.94 -16.88 11.27
CA PHE A 11 4.64 -16.41 11.77
C PHE A 11 4.80 -15.32 12.83
N ILE A 12 5.64 -15.55 13.84
CA ILE A 12 5.92 -14.56 14.88
C ILE A 12 6.49 -13.28 14.27
N LEU A 13 7.42 -13.40 13.32
CA LEU A 13 8.00 -12.26 12.61
C LEU A 13 6.94 -11.44 11.86
N ALA A 14 6.06 -12.11 11.11
CA ALA A 14 4.98 -11.45 10.38
C ALA A 14 4.03 -10.70 11.32
N VAL A 15 3.60 -11.34 12.42
CA VAL A 15 2.71 -10.73 13.43
C VAL A 15 3.39 -9.57 14.17
N ALA A 16 4.68 -9.68 14.47
CA ALA A 16 5.44 -8.64 15.17
C ALA A 16 5.61 -7.37 14.31
N ILE A 17 5.88 -7.53 13.00
CA ILE A 17 6.07 -6.41 12.07
C ILE A 17 4.71 -5.80 11.64
N TRP A 18 3.64 -6.59 11.67
CA TRP A 18 2.35 -6.22 11.10
C TRP A 18 1.74 -4.90 11.60
N PRO A 19 1.74 -4.55 12.91
CA PRO A 19 1.19 -3.27 13.36
C PRO A 19 1.90 -2.07 12.73
N PHE A 20 3.23 -2.13 12.61
CA PHE A 20 4.05 -1.06 12.05
C PHE A 20 3.89 -0.96 10.53
N ALA A 21 3.99 -2.09 9.84
CA ALA A 21 3.80 -2.16 8.39
C ALA A 21 2.38 -1.72 7.99
N SER A 22 1.36 -2.11 8.76
CA SER A 22 -0.02 -1.68 8.52
C SER A 22 -0.21 -0.18 8.70
N ALA A 23 0.47 0.46 9.66
CA ALA A 23 0.40 1.91 9.80
C ALA A 23 0.82 2.65 8.51
N VAL A 24 1.75 2.08 7.75
CA VAL A 24 2.27 2.65 6.50
C VAL A 24 1.46 2.17 5.28
N LEU A 25 1.19 0.86 5.18
CA LEU A 25 0.66 0.22 3.98
C LEU A 25 -0.87 0.16 3.92
N THR A 26 -1.58 0.39 5.03
CA THR A 26 -3.06 0.40 5.02
C THR A 26 -3.59 1.55 4.17
N LEU A 27 -2.94 2.72 4.19
CA LEU A 27 -3.37 3.89 3.42
C LEU A 27 -3.40 3.65 1.91
N PRO A 28 -2.33 3.17 1.23
CA PRO A 28 -2.38 2.91 -0.21
C PRO A 28 -3.38 1.81 -0.58
N VAL A 29 -3.48 0.74 0.21
CA VAL A 29 -4.45 -0.33 -0.03
C VAL A 29 -5.88 0.20 0.11
N LEU A 30 -6.15 0.97 1.16
CA LEU A 30 -7.46 1.60 1.39
C LEU A 30 -7.80 2.62 0.31
N ALA A 31 -6.83 3.41 -0.14
CA ALA A 31 -6.99 4.35 -1.25
C ALA A 31 -7.36 3.63 -2.55
N MET A 32 -6.70 2.51 -2.84
CA MET A 32 -6.99 1.68 -4.02
C MET A 32 -8.41 1.09 -3.96
N LEU A 33 -8.82 0.58 -2.80
CA LEU A 33 -10.19 0.12 -2.58
C LEU A 33 -11.20 1.27 -2.71
N TYR A 34 -10.89 2.46 -2.21
CA TYR A 34 -11.72 3.67 -2.35
C TYR A 34 -11.94 4.07 -3.81
N HIS A 35 -10.86 4.07 -4.61
CA HIS A 35 -10.93 4.40 -6.04
C HIS A 35 -11.83 3.43 -6.81
N ARG A 36 -11.88 2.16 -6.37
CA ARG A 36 -12.65 1.09 -7.01
C ARG A 36 -14.09 0.99 -6.53
N GLU A 37 -14.35 1.09 -5.23
CA GLU A 37 -15.68 0.80 -4.65
C GLU A 37 -16.51 2.05 -4.32
N ASN A 38 -15.93 3.25 -4.43
CA ASN A 38 -16.55 4.56 -4.16
C ASN A 38 -17.16 4.72 -2.73
N ARG A 39 -17.00 3.74 -1.84
CA ARG A 39 -17.46 3.74 -0.42
C ARG A 39 -16.51 2.95 0.47
N ILE A 40 -16.42 3.32 1.75
CA ILE A 40 -15.79 2.50 2.79
C ILE A 40 -16.85 1.78 3.61
N ARG A 41 -16.58 0.50 3.86
CA ARG A 41 -17.21 -0.28 4.92
C ARG A 41 -16.13 -0.64 5.94
N LEU A 42 -16.57 -1.03 7.14
CA LEU A 42 -15.67 -1.67 8.11
C LEU A 42 -14.96 -2.88 7.48
N THR A 43 -15.63 -3.59 6.57
CA THR A 43 -15.04 -4.67 5.78
C THR A 43 -13.88 -4.21 4.91
N SER A 44 -13.93 -3.01 4.32
CA SER A 44 -12.83 -2.49 3.48
C SER A 44 -11.59 -2.18 4.32
N VAL A 45 -11.77 -1.71 5.56
CA VAL A 45 -10.67 -1.50 6.52
C VAL A 45 -10.09 -2.85 6.97
N ALA A 46 -10.95 -3.79 7.35
CA ALA A 46 -10.53 -5.13 7.76
C ALA A 46 -9.80 -5.88 6.63
N VAL A 47 -10.30 -5.80 5.39
CA VAL A 47 -9.65 -6.36 4.20
C VAL A 47 -8.32 -5.68 3.94
N SER A 48 -8.23 -4.35 4.04
CA SER A 48 -6.95 -3.63 3.88
C SER A 48 -5.90 -4.10 4.88
N TYR A 49 -6.28 -4.16 6.17
CA TYR A 49 -5.40 -4.61 7.25
C TYR A 49 -4.99 -6.09 7.10
N GLY A 50 -5.93 -6.95 6.68
CA GLY A 50 -5.69 -8.36 6.38
C GLY A 50 -4.81 -8.57 5.14
N CYS A 51 -4.94 -7.74 4.10
CA CYS A 51 -4.06 -7.77 2.92
C CYS A 51 -2.61 -7.46 3.32
N VAL A 52 -2.38 -6.49 4.21
CA VAL A 52 -1.03 -6.19 4.69
C VAL A 52 -0.45 -7.37 5.47
N LEU A 53 -1.22 -7.97 6.39
CA LEU A 53 -0.79 -9.16 7.11
C LEU A 53 -0.45 -10.30 6.14
N TYR A 54 -1.31 -10.53 5.16
CA TYR A 54 -1.12 -11.56 4.15
C TYR A 54 0.17 -11.37 3.35
N LEU A 55 0.44 -10.16 2.85
CA LEU A 55 1.67 -9.88 2.10
C LEU A 55 2.93 -10.05 2.95
N LEU A 56 2.88 -9.63 4.23
CA LEU A 56 3.98 -9.85 5.18
C LEU A 56 4.19 -11.33 5.46
N ALA A 57 3.10 -12.07 5.71
CA ALA A 57 3.15 -13.50 5.94
C ALA A 57 3.74 -14.21 4.71
N LEU A 58 3.26 -13.88 3.50
CA LEU A 58 3.77 -14.45 2.25
C LEU A 58 5.28 -14.22 2.11
N GLY A 59 5.77 -13.00 2.38
CA GLY A 59 7.20 -12.71 2.35
C GLY A 59 7.98 -13.43 3.44
N CYS A 60 7.47 -13.47 4.68
CA CYS A 60 8.13 -14.16 5.79
C CYS A 60 8.21 -15.67 5.55
N PHE A 61 7.11 -16.32 5.16
CA PHE A 61 7.10 -17.77 4.93
C PHE A 61 7.96 -18.20 3.74
N THR A 62 8.05 -17.37 2.70
CA THR A 62 8.83 -17.73 1.49
C THR A 62 10.29 -17.32 1.57
N LEU A 63 10.66 -16.29 2.33
CA LEU A 63 12.05 -15.80 2.40
C LEU A 63 12.78 -16.16 3.70
N TYR A 64 12.10 -16.58 4.76
CA TYR A 64 12.71 -17.04 6.01
C TYR A 64 12.93 -18.56 6.01
N PRO A 65 13.98 -19.10 6.67
CA PRO A 65 15.01 -18.43 7.45
C PRO A 65 16.11 -17.80 6.58
N MET A 66 16.52 -16.61 6.98
CA MET A 66 17.71 -15.96 6.43
C MET A 66 18.94 -16.37 7.26
N PRO A 67 20.09 -16.67 6.63
CA PRO A 67 21.29 -17.07 7.35
C PRO A 67 21.81 -15.91 8.22
N GLN A 68 22.13 -16.18 9.50
CA GLN A 68 22.69 -15.18 10.41
C GLN A 68 24.10 -14.74 9.97
N ASP A 69 24.91 -15.67 9.50
CA ASP A 69 26.20 -15.41 8.84
C ASP A 69 26.11 -15.82 7.37
N ALA A 70 25.83 -14.83 6.53
CA ALA A 70 25.69 -15.00 5.10
C ALA A 70 27.00 -15.47 4.43
N ALA A 71 28.16 -15.00 4.91
CA ALA A 71 29.45 -15.30 4.30
C ALA A 71 29.84 -16.76 4.55
N ALA A 72 29.68 -17.23 5.79
CA ALA A 72 29.94 -18.63 6.15
C ALA A 72 28.97 -19.60 5.45
N TYR A 73 27.68 -19.24 5.37
CA TYR A 73 26.69 -20.06 4.67
C TYR A 73 27.01 -20.17 3.17
N CYS A 74 27.26 -19.04 2.51
CA CYS A 74 27.54 -19.01 1.07
C CYS A 74 28.89 -19.61 0.67
N ALA A 75 29.84 -19.71 1.61
CA ALA A 75 31.10 -20.42 1.38
C ALA A 75 30.92 -21.95 1.32
N THR A 76 29.83 -22.47 1.86
CA THR A 76 29.58 -23.92 1.99
C THR A 76 28.38 -24.41 1.18
N HIS A 77 27.46 -23.52 0.81
CA HIS A 77 26.23 -23.86 0.10
C HIS A 77 26.21 -23.25 -1.30
N HIS A 78 25.97 -24.10 -2.30
CA HIS A 78 25.81 -23.71 -3.70
C HIS A 78 24.51 -24.32 -4.24
N LEU A 79 23.39 -23.61 -4.02
CA LEU A 79 22.08 -24.05 -4.49
C LEU A 79 21.92 -23.65 -5.96
N ALA A 80 21.97 -24.63 -6.85
CA ALA A 80 21.63 -24.46 -8.26
C ALA A 80 20.10 -24.48 -8.44
N PRO A 81 19.53 -23.67 -9.35
CA PRO A 81 18.09 -23.64 -9.59
C PRO A 81 17.59 -25.00 -10.10
N GLN A 82 16.44 -25.42 -9.57
CA GLN A 82 15.68 -26.54 -10.08
C GLN A 82 14.81 -26.02 -11.23
N LEU A 83 14.93 -26.63 -12.42
CA LEU A 83 14.22 -26.21 -13.64
C LEU A 83 13.38 -27.31 -14.30
N ASP A 84 13.30 -28.50 -13.70
CA ASP A 84 12.55 -29.63 -14.23
C ASP A 84 11.09 -29.59 -13.71
N PRO A 85 10.10 -29.28 -14.55
CA PRO A 85 8.70 -29.08 -14.13
C PRO A 85 7.96 -30.37 -13.74
N LEU A 86 8.67 -31.50 -13.69
CA LEU A 86 8.14 -32.81 -13.28
C LEU A 86 8.87 -33.38 -12.07
N ARG A 87 9.74 -32.60 -11.43
CA ARG A 87 10.56 -33.05 -10.30
C ARG A 87 9.73 -33.44 -9.10
N PHE A 88 8.60 -32.77 -8.87
CA PHE A 88 7.62 -33.10 -7.85
C PHE A 88 7.19 -34.58 -7.88
N ILE A 89 7.21 -35.26 -9.03
CA ILE A 89 6.88 -36.68 -9.13
C ILE A 89 7.94 -37.53 -8.40
N GLY A 90 9.21 -37.17 -8.58
CA GLY A 90 10.33 -37.81 -7.88
C GLY A 90 10.31 -37.50 -6.38
N ASP A 91 10.01 -36.26 -6.02
CA ASP A 91 9.98 -35.82 -4.63
C ASP A 91 8.80 -36.47 -3.88
N ILE A 92 7.62 -36.62 -4.50
CA ILE A 92 6.51 -37.40 -3.91
C ILE A 92 6.90 -38.87 -3.70
N ARG A 93 7.68 -39.47 -4.60
CA ARG A 93 8.14 -40.86 -4.44
C ARG A 93 9.15 -41.01 -3.32
N THR A 94 9.97 -39.98 -3.09
CA THR A 94 11.10 -40.01 -2.14
C THR A 94 10.67 -39.55 -0.75
N ASP A 95 10.01 -38.39 -0.68
CA ASP A 95 9.65 -37.68 0.56
C ASP A 95 8.18 -37.87 0.94
N GLY A 96 7.38 -38.50 0.08
CA GLY A 96 6.03 -38.97 0.38
C GLY A 96 5.08 -37.84 0.81
N VAL A 97 4.61 -37.95 2.06
CA VAL A 97 3.63 -37.01 2.64
C VAL A 97 4.22 -35.59 2.76
N THR A 98 5.53 -35.45 2.99
CA THR A 98 6.16 -34.14 3.15
C THR A 98 6.10 -33.32 1.86
N ALA A 99 6.40 -33.94 0.72
CA ALA A 99 6.28 -33.30 -0.60
C ALA A 99 4.81 -32.92 -0.91
N LEU A 100 3.84 -33.79 -0.57
CA LEU A 100 2.42 -33.46 -0.73
C LEU A 100 1.99 -32.26 0.13
N LEU A 101 2.50 -32.16 1.36
CA LEU A 101 2.23 -31.03 2.24
C LEU A 101 2.86 -29.74 1.70
N GLN A 102 4.08 -29.78 1.15
CA GLN A 102 4.72 -28.61 0.51
C GLN A 102 3.88 -28.10 -0.66
N ILE A 103 3.49 -28.99 -1.57
CA ILE A 103 2.60 -28.66 -2.70
C ILE A 103 1.29 -28.03 -2.20
N GLY A 104 0.65 -28.66 -1.21
CA GLY A 104 -0.59 -28.17 -0.63
C GLY A 104 -0.44 -26.77 0.00
N MET A 105 0.66 -26.52 0.71
CA MET A 105 0.92 -25.23 1.34
C MET A 105 1.20 -24.11 0.32
N ASN A 106 1.93 -24.41 -0.75
CA ASN A 106 2.17 -23.46 -1.84
C ASN A 106 0.85 -23.03 -2.52
N ILE A 107 -0.04 -24.00 -2.79
CA ILE A 107 -1.40 -23.72 -3.26
C ILE A 107 -2.15 -22.84 -2.26
N VAL A 108 -2.22 -23.24 -0.99
CA VAL A 108 -2.99 -22.53 0.05
C VAL A 108 -2.48 -21.11 0.26
N PHE A 109 -1.17 -20.86 0.21
CA PHE A 109 -0.61 -19.51 0.37
C PHE A 109 -0.99 -18.56 -0.76
N PHE A 110 -1.31 -19.05 -1.95
CA PHE A 110 -1.73 -18.20 -3.07
C PHE A 110 -3.26 -18.08 -3.23
N VAL A 111 -4.05 -18.89 -2.52
CA VAL A 111 -5.52 -18.77 -2.50
C VAL A 111 -5.98 -17.36 -2.09
N PRO A 112 -5.46 -16.72 -1.03
CA PRO A 112 -5.87 -15.36 -0.68
C PRO A 112 -5.56 -14.34 -1.77
N LEU A 113 -4.41 -14.43 -2.46
CA LEU A 113 -4.07 -13.57 -3.59
C LEU A 113 -5.13 -13.68 -4.69
N GLY A 114 -5.43 -14.91 -5.11
CA GLY A 114 -6.48 -15.19 -6.09
C GLY A 114 -7.84 -14.65 -5.70
N PHE A 115 -8.21 -14.84 -4.42
CA PHE A 115 -9.47 -14.35 -3.88
C PHE A 115 -9.53 -12.82 -3.91
N ILE A 116 -8.47 -12.12 -3.49
CA ILE A 116 -8.42 -10.66 -3.47
C ILE A 116 -8.50 -10.08 -4.89
N LEU A 117 -7.71 -10.65 -5.82
CA LEU A 117 -7.71 -10.26 -7.23
C LEU A 117 -9.09 -10.44 -7.86
N GLY A 118 -9.69 -11.60 -7.65
CA GLY A 118 -11.04 -11.93 -8.13
C GLY A 118 -12.10 -11.03 -7.49
N ARG A 119 -12.22 -11.05 -6.16
CA ARG A 119 -13.32 -10.46 -5.37
C ARG A 119 -13.30 -8.94 -5.31
N PHE A 120 -12.14 -8.35 -4.99
CA PHE A 120 -12.01 -6.92 -4.71
C PHE A 120 -11.45 -6.16 -5.91
N LEU A 121 -10.42 -6.67 -6.58
CA LEU A 121 -9.84 -6.00 -7.76
C LEU A 121 -10.58 -6.29 -9.07
N ARG A 122 -11.55 -7.21 -9.04
CA ARG A 122 -12.37 -7.62 -10.20
C ARG A 122 -11.51 -8.07 -11.39
N ALA A 123 -10.34 -8.64 -11.13
CA ALA A 123 -9.50 -9.23 -12.17
C ALA A 123 -10.21 -10.45 -12.79
N GLY A 124 -10.04 -10.66 -14.09
CA GLY A 124 -10.47 -11.90 -14.75
C GLY A 124 -9.48 -13.04 -14.51
N LEU A 125 -9.83 -14.25 -14.97
CA LEU A 125 -9.00 -15.45 -14.83
C LEU A 125 -7.57 -15.25 -15.35
N ALA A 126 -7.41 -14.73 -16.58
CA ALA A 126 -6.10 -14.53 -17.20
C ALA A 126 -5.22 -13.53 -16.42
N ARG A 127 -5.80 -12.43 -15.93
CA ARG A 127 -5.06 -11.47 -15.08
C ARG A 127 -4.68 -12.08 -13.74
N THR A 128 -5.54 -12.93 -13.18
CA THR A 128 -5.26 -13.60 -11.92
C THR A 128 -4.13 -14.63 -12.08
N ALA A 129 -4.15 -15.41 -13.16
CA ALA A 129 -3.05 -16.32 -13.50
C ALA A 129 -1.73 -15.56 -13.69
N LEU A 130 -1.73 -14.49 -14.49
CA LEU A 130 -0.54 -13.69 -14.75
C LEU A 130 0.04 -13.07 -13.47
N MET A 131 -0.82 -12.51 -12.61
CA MET A 131 -0.38 -11.92 -11.34
C MET A 131 0.10 -12.98 -10.35
N GLY A 132 -0.58 -14.14 -10.27
CA GLY A 132 -0.15 -15.27 -9.45
C GLY A 132 1.24 -15.76 -9.86
N PHE A 133 1.43 -15.99 -11.17
CA PHE A 133 2.71 -16.36 -11.74
C PHE A 133 3.78 -15.29 -11.49
N ALA A 134 3.48 -14.01 -11.74
CA ALA A 134 4.43 -12.91 -11.56
C ALA A 134 4.87 -12.75 -10.09
N VAL A 135 3.94 -12.88 -9.14
CA VAL A 135 4.27 -12.83 -7.70
C VAL A 135 5.11 -14.05 -7.31
N SER A 136 4.77 -15.24 -7.78
CA SER A 136 5.59 -16.44 -7.54
C SER A 136 6.98 -16.27 -8.12
N LEU A 137 7.10 -15.83 -9.37
CA LEU A 137 8.38 -15.60 -10.03
C LEU A 137 9.22 -14.54 -9.31
N LEU A 138 8.59 -13.49 -8.79
CA LEU A 138 9.28 -12.48 -7.97
C LEU A 138 9.88 -13.09 -6.71
N ILE A 139 9.15 -13.98 -6.03
CA ILE A 139 9.59 -14.69 -4.83
C ILE A 139 10.75 -15.63 -5.16
N GLU A 140 10.58 -16.49 -6.16
CA GLU A 140 11.64 -17.42 -6.61
C GLU A 140 12.89 -16.64 -7.04
N THR A 141 12.74 -15.53 -7.76
CA THR A 141 13.87 -14.67 -8.14
C THR A 141 14.55 -14.05 -6.93
N ALA A 142 13.79 -13.62 -5.92
CA ALA A 142 14.35 -13.13 -4.68
C ALA A 142 15.14 -14.23 -3.96
N GLN A 143 14.66 -15.47 -3.93
CA GLN A 143 15.40 -16.60 -3.34
C GLN A 143 16.69 -16.92 -4.11
N LEU A 144 16.62 -16.98 -5.44
CA LEU A 144 17.75 -17.24 -6.33
C LEU A 144 18.86 -16.20 -6.18
N THR A 145 18.48 -14.93 -6.01
CA THR A 145 19.43 -13.81 -5.94
C THR A 145 19.83 -13.43 -4.51
N GLY A 146 19.33 -14.13 -3.49
CA GLY A 146 19.60 -13.79 -2.09
C GLY A 146 18.97 -12.45 -1.68
N ILE A 147 17.66 -12.29 -1.90
CA ILE A 147 16.88 -11.06 -1.77
C ILE A 147 17.54 -9.92 -2.58
N PHE A 148 17.66 -10.11 -3.89
CA PHE A 148 18.22 -9.11 -4.81
C PHE A 148 19.63 -8.63 -4.42
N HIS A 149 20.51 -9.59 -4.13
CA HIS A 149 21.91 -9.37 -3.73
C HIS A 149 22.10 -8.72 -2.35
N LEU A 150 21.07 -8.73 -1.51
CA LEU A 150 21.26 -8.46 -0.08
C LEU A 150 22.15 -9.53 0.58
N TYR A 151 22.03 -10.77 0.10
CA TYR A 151 22.90 -11.89 0.44
C TYR A 151 23.79 -12.26 -0.76
N PRO A 152 25.03 -12.72 -0.54
CA PRO A 152 25.99 -12.98 -1.61
C PRO A 152 25.71 -14.25 -2.42
N CYS A 153 24.76 -15.10 -2.00
CA CYS A 153 24.35 -16.31 -2.71
C CYS A 153 22.85 -16.61 -2.52
N SER A 154 22.35 -17.59 -3.27
CA SER A 154 21.05 -18.23 -3.02
C SER A 154 21.09 -19.00 -1.69
N TYR A 155 20.15 -18.69 -0.80
CA TYR A 155 19.99 -19.43 0.46
C TYR A 155 18.72 -20.28 0.51
N ARG A 156 17.86 -20.17 -0.50
CA ARG A 156 16.77 -21.11 -0.81
C ARG A 156 16.86 -21.55 -2.26
N LEU A 157 16.26 -22.70 -2.54
CA LEU A 157 16.22 -23.29 -3.87
C LEU A 157 15.16 -22.57 -4.71
N PHE A 158 15.55 -22.08 -5.89
CA PHE A 158 14.59 -21.67 -6.92
C PHE A 158 13.96 -22.92 -7.51
N ASP A 159 12.63 -23.01 -7.49
CA ASP A 159 11.89 -24.18 -7.96
C ASP A 159 10.80 -23.80 -8.98
N VAL A 160 10.85 -24.42 -10.17
CA VAL A 160 9.84 -24.21 -11.22
C VAL A 160 8.50 -24.82 -10.83
N ASP A 161 8.48 -25.90 -10.05
CA ASP A 161 7.25 -26.53 -9.58
C ASP A 161 6.47 -25.59 -8.65
N ASP A 162 7.17 -24.77 -7.87
CA ASP A 162 6.56 -23.75 -7.00
C ASP A 162 5.81 -22.68 -7.81
N LEU A 163 6.33 -22.29 -8.98
CA LEU A 163 5.63 -21.39 -9.90
C LEU A 163 4.27 -21.99 -10.33
N ILE A 164 4.23 -23.30 -10.57
CA ILE A 164 3.03 -24.02 -11.01
C ILE A 164 2.03 -24.09 -9.85
N TRP A 165 2.46 -24.49 -8.66
CA TRP A 165 1.58 -24.69 -7.51
C TRP A 165 1.05 -23.38 -6.93
N ASN A 166 1.88 -22.35 -6.86
CA ASN A 166 1.48 -21.01 -6.44
C ASN A 166 0.49 -20.38 -7.45
N THR A 167 0.75 -20.50 -8.75
CA THR A 167 -0.19 -20.03 -9.78
C THR A 167 -1.52 -20.78 -9.70
N SER A 168 -1.47 -22.10 -9.47
CA SER A 168 -2.66 -22.94 -9.25
C SER A 168 -3.45 -22.51 -8.02
N GLY A 169 -2.76 -22.17 -6.92
CA GLY A 169 -3.34 -21.57 -5.72
C GLY A 169 -4.09 -20.26 -6.01
N ALA A 170 -3.49 -19.37 -6.80
CA ALA A 170 -4.14 -18.12 -7.22
C ALA A 170 -5.40 -18.39 -8.07
N LEU A 171 -5.37 -19.38 -8.96
CA LEU A 171 -6.53 -19.77 -9.75
C LEU A 171 -7.64 -20.40 -8.89
N LEU A 172 -7.28 -21.22 -7.90
CA LEU A 172 -8.22 -21.75 -6.92
C LEU A 172 -8.86 -20.62 -6.11
N GLY A 173 -8.06 -19.66 -5.64
CA GLY A 173 -8.56 -18.46 -4.97
C GLY A 173 -9.53 -17.65 -5.82
N TYR A 174 -9.25 -17.52 -7.13
CA TYR A 174 -10.15 -16.89 -8.07
C TYR A 174 -11.49 -17.65 -8.19
N ALA A 175 -11.45 -18.99 -8.25
CA ALA A 175 -12.67 -19.81 -8.27
C ALA A 175 -13.50 -19.64 -6.99
N VAL A 176 -12.85 -19.62 -5.82
CA VAL A 176 -13.50 -19.32 -4.53
C VAL A 176 -14.12 -17.92 -4.54
N ALA A 177 -13.41 -16.92 -5.09
CA ALA A 177 -13.98 -15.59 -5.26
C ALA A 177 -15.18 -15.59 -6.19
N ALA A 178 -15.16 -16.35 -7.30
CA ALA A 178 -16.28 -16.46 -8.23
C ALA A 178 -17.54 -17.02 -7.53
N LEU A 179 -17.39 -18.10 -6.76
CA LEU A 179 -18.45 -18.68 -5.92
C LEU A 179 -18.97 -17.65 -4.91
N ALA A 180 -18.07 -16.93 -4.23
CA ALA A 180 -18.45 -15.90 -3.27
C ALA A 180 -19.23 -14.74 -3.94
N ASN A 181 -18.96 -14.40 -5.20
CA ASN A 181 -19.74 -13.38 -5.91
C ASN A 181 -21.14 -13.85 -6.30
N HIS A 182 -21.28 -15.14 -6.57
CA HIS A 182 -22.58 -15.74 -6.85
C HIS A 182 -23.45 -15.73 -5.58
N ALA A 183 -22.87 -16.12 -4.43
CA ALA A 183 -23.58 -16.12 -3.15
C ALA A 183 -23.82 -14.70 -2.58
N LEU A 184 -22.86 -13.80 -2.75
CA LEU A 184 -22.90 -12.41 -2.27
C LEU A 184 -22.68 -11.46 -3.46
N PRO A 185 -23.74 -11.15 -4.23
CA PRO A 185 -23.66 -10.29 -5.40
C PRO A 185 -22.93 -8.99 -5.11
N ARG A 186 -22.08 -8.60 -6.06
CA ARG A 186 -21.40 -7.31 -6.00
C ARG A 186 -22.42 -6.22 -6.28
N ARG A 187 -22.32 -5.11 -5.56
CA ARG A 187 -23.02 -3.88 -5.96
C ARG A 187 -22.28 -3.23 -7.13
N ASP A 188 -23.06 -2.59 -7.99
CA ASP A 188 -22.52 -1.71 -9.02
C ASP A 188 -21.72 -0.58 -8.36
N ILE A 189 -20.62 -0.22 -9.01
CA ILE A 189 -19.78 0.88 -8.56
C ILE A 189 -20.48 2.14 -9.02
N ASP A 190 -20.86 3.00 -8.07
CA ASP A 190 -21.24 4.36 -8.41
C ASP A 190 -19.99 5.07 -8.94
N GLU A 191 -19.97 5.48 -10.20
CA GLU A 191 -18.84 6.21 -10.77
C GLU A 191 -18.91 7.72 -10.53
N GLY A 192 -19.99 8.19 -9.91
CA GLY A 192 -20.22 9.59 -9.60
C GLY A 192 -19.19 10.18 -8.65
N ILE A 193 -18.92 11.47 -8.85
CA ILE A 193 -18.11 12.27 -7.93
C ILE A 193 -18.93 12.50 -6.67
N VAL A 194 -18.39 12.12 -5.51
CA VAL A 194 -19.04 12.36 -4.23
C VAL A 194 -18.78 13.78 -3.75
N THR A 195 -19.83 14.60 -3.71
CA THR A 195 -19.82 15.99 -3.26
C THR A 195 -19.96 16.14 -1.75
N GLU A 196 -20.52 15.13 -1.07
CA GLU A 196 -20.63 15.08 0.40
C GLU A 196 -19.79 13.93 0.96
N PRO A 197 -18.45 14.02 0.91
CA PRO A 197 -17.60 12.94 1.38
C PRO A 197 -17.56 12.89 2.91
N GLY A 198 -17.67 11.68 3.46
CA GLY A 198 -17.46 11.42 4.88
C GLY A 198 -16.01 11.63 5.32
N PHE A 199 -15.79 11.68 6.63
CA PHE A 199 -14.49 12.03 7.23
C PHE A 199 -13.32 11.17 6.74
N VAL A 200 -13.46 9.83 6.76
CA VAL A 200 -12.39 8.91 6.36
C VAL A 200 -11.96 9.14 4.91
N ARG A 201 -12.91 9.46 4.02
CA ARG A 201 -12.62 9.74 2.61
C ARG A 201 -11.79 11.02 2.45
N ARG A 202 -12.13 12.06 3.23
CA ARG A 202 -11.37 13.32 3.27
C ARG A 202 -9.96 13.10 3.83
N CYS A 203 -9.81 12.27 4.86
CA CYS A 203 -8.50 11.90 5.42
C CYS A 203 -7.64 11.15 4.39
N VAL A 204 -8.19 10.14 3.70
CA VAL A 204 -7.44 9.41 2.67
C VAL A 204 -7.05 10.32 1.51
N ALA A 205 -7.95 11.19 1.03
CA ALA A 205 -7.61 12.19 0.02
C ALA A 205 -6.46 13.09 0.48
N PHE A 206 -6.55 13.63 1.70
CA PHE A 206 -5.52 14.49 2.28
C PHE A 206 -4.17 13.78 2.47
N CYS A 207 -4.17 12.51 2.90
CA CYS A 207 -2.94 11.72 2.99
C CYS A 207 -2.29 11.54 1.61
N ILE A 208 -3.08 11.24 0.57
CA ILE A 208 -2.58 11.13 -0.81
C ILE A 208 -2.02 12.48 -1.27
N ASP A 209 -2.74 13.58 -1.04
CA ASP A 209 -2.28 14.93 -1.38
C ASP A 209 -0.96 15.29 -0.67
N CYS A 210 -0.80 14.92 0.62
CA CYS A 210 0.45 15.11 1.35
C CYS A 210 1.61 14.28 0.78
N VAL A 211 1.38 13.01 0.45
CA VAL A 211 2.40 12.14 -0.15
C VAL A 211 2.83 12.68 -1.51
N ILE A 212 1.88 13.03 -2.37
CA ILE A 212 2.16 13.62 -3.69
C ILE A 212 2.92 14.94 -3.53
N THR A 213 2.47 15.80 -2.61
CA THR A 213 3.12 17.09 -2.33
C THR A 213 4.57 16.86 -1.87
N GLY A 214 4.82 15.89 -0.99
CA GLY A 214 6.16 15.53 -0.54
C GLY A 214 7.06 15.01 -1.67
N ILE A 215 6.55 14.11 -2.52
CA ILE A 215 7.28 13.59 -3.69
C ILE A 215 7.65 14.72 -4.65
N ILE A 216 6.80 15.72 -4.83
CA ILE A 216 7.07 16.89 -5.70
C ILE A 216 8.02 17.88 -5.02
N SER A 217 7.85 18.14 -3.71
CA SER A 217 8.61 19.17 -3.01
C SER A 217 10.09 18.84 -2.87
N VAL A 218 10.44 17.55 -2.73
CA VAL A 218 11.83 17.09 -2.60
C VAL A 218 12.69 17.46 -3.83
N PRO A 219 12.35 17.06 -5.08
CA PRO A 219 13.11 17.44 -6.25
C PRO A 219 13.07 18.96 -6.50
N CYS A 220 11.94 19.64 -6.24
CA CYS A 220 11.89 21.10 -6.34
C CYS A 220 12.88 21.79 -5.37
N THR A 221 12.98 21.30 -4.13
CA THR A 221 13.96 21.80 -3.15
C THR A 221 15.38 21.53 -3.63
N ALA A 222 15.66 20.33 -4.14
CA ALA A 222 16.96 19.96 -4.65
C ALA A 222 17.38 20.85 -5.84
N ILE A 223 16.48 21.10 -6.80
CA ILE A 223 16.76 21.96 -7.96
C ILE A 223 17.06 23.39 -7.51
N VAL A 224 16.21 23.97 -6.66
CA VAL A 224 16.43 25.35 -6.16
C VAL A 224 17.73 25.45 -5.37
N TYR A 225 18.07 24.43 -4.59
CA TYR A 225 19.35 24.36 -3.87
C TYR A 225 20.54 24.32 -4.83
N LEU A 226 20.53 23.43 -5.83
CA LEU A 226 21.62 23.29 -6.80
C LEU A 226 21.82 24.57 -7.62
N VAL A 227 20.72 25.17 -8.10
CA VAL A 227 20.74 26.45 -8.83
C VAL A 227 21.25 27.57 -7.91
N GLY A 228 20.74 27.66 -6.69
CA GLY A 228 21.16 28.67 -5.72
C GLY A 228 22.66 28.63 -5.43
N ILE A 229 23.24 27.44 -5.26
CA ILE A 229 24.70 27.28 -5.10
C ILE A 229 25.44 27.83 -6.32
N GLN A 230 24.98 27.51 -7.53
CA GLN A 230 25.66 27.92 -8.76
C GLN A 230 25.69 29.44 -8.94
N PHE A 231 24.64 30.14 -8.52
CA PHE A 231 24.54 31.61 -8.68
C PHE A 231 25.09 32.41 -7.50
N THR A 232 24.99 31.92 -6.27
CA THR A 232 25.33 32.69 -5.06
C THR A 232 26.57 32.19 -4.33
N GLY A 233 27.04 30.99 -4.62
CA GLY A 233 28.10 30.32 -3.86
C GLY A 233 27.73 29.97 -2.41
N PHE A 234 26.55 30.40 -1.94
CA PHE A 234 26.06 30.16 -0.60
C PHE A 234 25.49 28.74 -0.51
N ARG A 235 25.91 28.00 0.52
CA ARG A 235 25.39 26.65 0.84
C ARG A 235 24.49 26.74 2.07
N PRO A 236 23.24 27.24 1.95
CA PRO A 236 22.31 27.19 3.07
C PRO A 236 22.06 25.73 3.48
N LEU A 237 21.70 25.50 4.74
CA LEU A 237 21.28 24.19 5.20
C LEU A 237 20.07 23.73 4.35
N THR A 238 20.20 22.60 3.65
CA THR A 238 19.15 22.05 2.76
C THR A 238 17.80 21.91 3.46
N PHE A 239 17.81 21.59 4.76
CA PHE A 239 16.62 21.48 5.59
C PHE A 239 15.83 22.79 5.71
N ALA A 240 16.50 23.96 5.72
CA ALA A 240 15.85 25.26 5.89
C ALA A 240 14.99 25.67 4.69
N MET A 241 15.31 25.17 3.49
CA MET A 241 14.54 25.45 2.26
C MET A 241 13.43 24.42 2.00
N GLY A 242 13.47 23.27 2.68
CA GLY A 242 12.49 22.20 2.48
C GLY A 242 11.07 22.57 2.93
N VAL A 243 10.92 23.21 4.09
CA VAL A 243 9.59 23.59 4.62
C VAL A 243 8.91 24.66 3.76
N PRO A 244 9.56 25.78 3.37
CA PRO A 244 8.95 26.75 2.47
C PRO A 244 8.55 26.13 1.12
N MET A 245 9.42 25.28 0.55
CA MET A 245 9.11 24.61 -0.71
C MET A 245 7.91 23.67 -0.58
N PHE A 246 7.83 22.89 0.50
CA PHE A 246 6.68 22.05 0.78
C PHE A 246 5.39 22.88 0.87
N LEU A 247 5.40 24.01 1.58
CA LEU A 247 4.22 24.88 1.70
C LEU A 247 3.81 25.50 0.35
N ILE A 248 4.76 25.85 -0.51
CA ILE A 248 4.48 26.32 -1.87
C ILE A 248 3.83 25.19 -2.69
N CYS A 249 4.41 23.99 -2.68
CA CYS A 249 3.83 22.83 -3.36
C CYS A 249 2.43 22.50 -2.80
N LEU A 250 2.23 22.60 -1.49
CA LEU A 250 0.93 22.40 -0.84
C LEU A 250 -0.09 23.45 -1.29
N ALA A 251 0.30 24.72 -1.40
CA ALA A 251 -0.56 25.77 -1.93
C ALA A 251 -0.97 25.48 -3.38
N VAL A 252 -0.04 25.00 -4.20
CA VAL A 252 -0.35 24.56 -5.57
C VAL A 252 -1.35 23.41 -5.56
N THR A 253 -1.14 22.36 -4.76
CA THR A 253 -2.00 21.17 -4.74
C THR A 253 -3.36 21.39 -4.10
N GLU A 254 -3.46 22.24 -3.07
CA GLU A 254 -4.66 22.44 -2.25
C GLU A 254 -5.44 23.72 -2.55
N LEU A 255 -4.83 24.73 -3.17
CA LEU A 255 -5.52 25.95 -3.62
C LEU A 255 -5.70 25.97 -5.14
N TRP A 256 -4.61 25.88 -5.90
CA TRP A 256 -4.65 26.12 -7.34
C TRP A 256 -5.28 24.96 -8.13
N ILE A 257 -4.86 23.72 -7.89
CA ILE A 257 -5.40 22.55 -8.58
C ILE A 257 -6.92 22.42 -8.42
N PRO A 258 -7.50 22.40 -7.19
CA PRO A 258 -8.96 22.26 -7.05
C PRO A 258 -9.72 23.48 -7.57
N TRP A 259 -9.13 24.68 -7.55
CA TRP A 259 -9.73 25.86 -8.17
C TRP A 259 -10.02 25.64 -9.66
N VAL A 260 -9.03 25.11 -10.39
CA VAL A 260 -9.12 24.83 -11.83
C VAL A 260 -9.90 23.54 -12.13
N ARG A 261 -9.85 22.54 -11.24
CA ARG A 261 -10.48 21.22 -11.46
C ARG A 261 -11.87 21.06 -10.85
N GLY A 262 -12.53 22.16 -10.47
CA GLY A 262 -13.90 22.17 -9.96
C GLY A 262 -14.03 21.47 -8.60
N GLY A 263 -13.15 21.80 -7.65
CA GLY A 263 -13.17 21.21 -6.30
C GLY A 263 -12.34 19.95 -6.13
N ARG A 264 -11.54 19.54 -7.12
CA ARG A 264 -10.79 18.28 -7.06
C ARG A 264 -9.29 18.52 -6.92
N THR A 265 -8.75 18.23 -5.73
CA THR A 265 -7.31 18.03 -5.52
C THR A 265 -6.84 16.74 -6.21
N LEU A 266 -5.55 16.43 -6.17
CA LEU A 266 -5.02 15.21 -6.80
C LEU A 266 -5.54 13.96 -6.06
N GLY A 267 -5.48 13.96 -4.73
CA GLY A 267 -6.04 12.93 -3.86
C GLY A 267 -7.56 12.86 -3.93
N ALA A 268 -8.25 14.00 -3.92
CA ALA A 268 -9.71 14.04 -4.07
C ALA A 268 -10.15 13.48 -5.42
N GLY A 269 -9.45 13.80 -6.51
CA GLY A 269 -9.68 13.23 -7.83
C GLY A 269 -9.47 11.71 -7.84
N PHE A 270 -8.40 11.22 -7.19
CA PHE A 270 -8.11 9.78 -7.09
C PHE A 270 -9.22 9.03 -6.35
N VAL A 271 -9.68 9.54 -5.20
CA VAL A 271 -10.79 8.90 -4.45
C VAL A 271 -12.17 9.33 -4.93
N ARG A 272 -12.30 9.98 -6.09
CA ARG A 272 -13.58 10.41 -6.70
C ARG A 272 -14.46 11.27 -5.80
N MET A 273 -13.88 12.28 -5.14
CA MET A 273 -14.62 13.27 -4.35
C MET A 273 -14.34 14.71 -4.81
N SER A 274 -15.25 15.62 -4.44
CA SER A 274 -15.03 17.06 -4.48
C SER A 274 -14.82 17.59 -3.06
N VAL A 275 -13.89 18.52 -2.90
CA VAL A 275 -13.74 19.30 -1.67
C VAL A 275 -14.84 20.37 -1.55
N GLU A 276 -15.41 20.79 -2.69
CA GLU A 276 -16.53 21.73 -2.72
C GLU A 276 -17.85 20.96 -2.51
N THR A 277 -18.39 21.07 -1.30
CA THR A 277 -19.68 20.50 -0.89
C THR A 277 -20.89 21.15 -1.56
N ARG A 278 -20.78 22.43 -1.90
CA ARG A 278 -21.80 23.23 -2.59
C ARG A 278 -21.14 24.18 -3.58
N PRO A 279 -21.82 24.56 -4.67
CA PRO A 279 -21.28 25.50 -5.65
C PRO A 279 -21.08 26.87 -5.00
N ARG A 280 -19.85 27.39 -5.04
CA ARG A 280 -19.48 28.73 -4.55
C ARG A 280 -18.94 29.56 -5.71
N ARG A 281 -19.18 30.87 -5.70
CA ARG A 281 -18.68 31.81 -6.74
C ARG A 281 -18.00 33.03 -6.12
N GLY A 282 -17.06 33.62 -6.86
CA GLY A 282 -16.38 34.87 -6.48
C GLY A 282 -15.65 34.78 -5.14
N ALA A 283 -15.78 35.84 -4.33
CA ALA A 283 -15.09 35.98 -3.04
C ALA A 283 -15.38 34.84 -2.05
N ARG A 284 -16.62 34.33 -2.00
CA ARG A 284 -16.98 33.21 -1.11
C ARG A 284 -16.19 31.94 -1.45
N ARG A 285 -15.93 31.69 -2.74
CA ARG A 285 -15.11 30.56 -3.18
C ARG A 285 -13.66 30.74 -2.73
N ALA A 286 -13.12 31.96 -2.86
CA ALA A 286 -11.76 32.26 -2.42
C ALA A 286 -11.60 32.10 -0.90
N VAL A 287 -12.53 32.65 -0.11
CA VAL A 287 -12.52 32.53 1.36
C VAL A 287 -12.60 31.06 1.80
N PHE A 288 -13.47 30.25 1.15
CA PHE A 288 -13.56 28.81 1.40
C PHE A 288 -12.21 28.11 1.23
N TYR A 289 -11.52 28.33 0.10
CA TYR A 289 -10.23 27.70 -0.17
C TYR A 289 -9.14 28.17 0.80
N LEU A 290 -9.09 29.46 1.13
CA LEU A 290 -8.11 30.02 2.07
C LEU A 290 -8.29 29.46 3.48
N VAL A 291 -9.53 29.40 4.00
CA VAL A 291 -9.81 28.83 5.32
C VAL A 291 -9.51 27.33 5.33
N ARG A 292 -9.92 26.59 4.28
CA ARG A 292 -9.58 25.17 4.15
C ARG A 292 -8.05 24.97 4.16
N PHE A 293 -7.31 25.75 3.38
CA PHE A 293 -5.86 25.65 3.32
C PHE A 293 -5.20 25.95 4.67
N ALA A 294 -5.65 26.97 5.40
CA ALA A 294 -5.15 27.27 6.74
C ALA A 294 -5.33 26.07 7.71
N VAL A 295 -6.51 25.44 7.68
CA VAL A 295 -6.80 24.23 8.49
C VAL A 295 -5.86 23.07 8.10
N LEU A 296 -5.61 22.87 6.80
CA LEU A 296 -4.70 21.80 6.33
C LEU A 296 -3.24 22.09 6.68
N CYS A 297 -2.78 23.34 6.61
CA CYS A 297 -1.44 23.72 7.06
C CYS A 297 -1.22 23.40 8.54
N LEU A 298 -2.22 23.67 9.39
CA LEU A 298 -2.16 23.28 10.82
C LEU A 298 -2.03 21.76 10.99
N ALA A 299 -2.74 20.97 10.17
CA ALA A 299 -2.63 19.52 10.19
C ALA A 299 -1.24 19.01 9.73
N VAL A 300 -0.63 19.63 8.71
CA VAL A 300 0.72 19.28 8.23
C VAL A 300 1.80 19.67 9.25
N CYS A 301 1.72 20.88 9.82
CA CYS A 301 2.66 21.34 10.84
C CYS A 301 2.68 20.40 12.06
N TRP A 302 1.55 19.78 12.37
CA TRP A 302 1.46 18.72 13.37
C TRP A 302 2.19 17.45 12.94
N MET A 303 1.89 16.90 11.75
CA MET A 303 2.51 15.67 11.24
C MET A 303 4.05 15.74 11.16
N THR A 304 4.59 16.94 10.93
CA THR A 304 6.04 17.16 10.80
C THR A 304 6.75 17.44 12.13
N GLY A 305 6.03 17.42 13.27
CA GLY A 305 6.61 17.63 14.61
C GLY A 305 7.04 19.07 14.91
N ASN A 306 6.90 20.00 13.97
CA ASN A 306 7.27 21.42 14.11
C ASN A 306 6.29 22.23 14.98
N GLY A 307 5.18 21.64 15.42
CA GLY A 307 4.10 22.34 16.13
C GLY A 307 4.20 22.37 17.66
N GLY A 308 5.09 21.58 18.28
CA GLY A 308 5.00 21.32 19.72
C GLY A 308 3.76 20.48 20.09
N GLY A 309 3.82 19.72 21.17
CA GLY A 309 2.84 18.66 21.51
C GLY A 309 1.37 19.08 21.69
N VAL A 310 1.02 20.37 21.55
CA VAL A 310 -0.33 20.93 21.73
C VAL A 310 -1.23 20.73 20.49
N LEU A 311 -0.67 20.34 19.33
CA LEU A 311 -1.38 20.34 18.03
C LEU A 311 -2.03 19.01 17.59
N GLY A 312 -1.94 17.93 18.37
CA GLY A 312 -2.75 16.71 18.14
C GLY A 312 -4.25 16.95 18.23
N VAL A 313 -4.63 18.08 18.84
CA VAL A 313 -6.01 18.56 18.98
C VAL A 313 -6.62 18.98 17.64
N VAL A 314 -5.85 19.31 16.59
CA VAL A 314 -6.46 19.79 15.33
C VAL A 314 -7.13 18.65 14.56
N LEU A 315 -6.43 17.54 14.29
CA LEU A 315 -7.06 16.40 13.62
C LEU A 315 -8.11 15.72 14.50
N LEU A 316 -7.83 15.57 15.81
CA LEU A 316 -8.80 15.07 16.77
C LEU A 316 -10.02 15.98 16.86
N GLY A 317 -9.80 17.29 16.90
CA GLY A 317 -10.84 18.32 16.94
C GLY A 317 -11.67 18.38 15.66
N LEU A 318 -11.05 18.21 14.49
CA LEU A 318 -11.78 18.04 13.22
C LEU A 318 -12.60 16.74 13.22
N GLY A 319 -12.06 15.66 13.80
CA GLY A 319 -12.78 14.40 13.97
C GLY A 319 -13.99 14.54 14.91
N VAL A 320 -13.80 15.15 16.07
CA VAL A 320 -14.87 15.45 17.04
C VAL A 320 -15.91 16.38 16.43
N PHE A 321 -15.47 17.44 15.76
CA PHE A 321 -16.37 18.38 15.08
C PHE A 321 -17.21 17.65 14.02
N TRP A 322 -16.59 16.76 13.24
CA TRP A 322 -17.32 15.95 12.28
C TRP A 322 -18.31 14.97 12.92
N LEU A 323 -17.97 14.35 14.07
CA LEU A 323 -18.89 13.47 14.79
C LEU A 323 -20.15 14.19 15.26
N VAL A 324 -20.05 15.49 15.58
CA VAL A 324 -21.18 16.32 15.99
C VAL A 324 -21.94 16.86 14.77
N GLU A 325 -21.26 17.56 13.88
CA GLU A 325 -21.88 18.37 12.82
C GLU A 325 -22.01 17.65 11.47
N HIS A 326 -21.36 16.49 11.30
CA HIS A 326 -21.28 15.74 10.04
C HIS A 326 -20.74 16.56 8.85
N ARG A 327 -20.11 17.72 9.13
CA ARG A 327 -19.55 18.68 8.17
C ARG A 327 -18.22 19.21 8.70
N MET A 328 -17.39 19.77 7.82
CA MET A 328 -16.14 20.41 8.23
C MET A 328 -16.37 21.89 8.59
N PRO A 329 -15.53 22.50 9.44
CA PRO A 329 -15.71 23.91 9.83
C PRO A 329 -15.73 24.87 8.64
N TYR A 330 -14.91 24.61 7.63
CA TYR A 330 -14.85 25.41 6.40
C TYR A 330 -16.05 25.20 5.47
N ASP A 331 -16.89 24.17 5.65
CA ASP A 331 -18.08 23.94 4.83
C ASP A 331 -19.21 24.95 5.11
N PHE A 332 -19.17 25.66 6.25
CA PHE A 332 -20.16 26.67 6.62
C PHE A 332 -20.04 28.00 5.84
N ILE A 333 -18.88 28.24 5.20
CA ILE A 333 -18.61 29.38 4.32
C ILE A 333 -19.35 29.21 2.99
#